data_AF-S0GH10-F1
#
_entry.id   AF-S0GH10-F1
#
_cell.length_a   1.000
_cell.length_b   1.000
_cell.length_c   1.000
_cell.angle_alpha   90.00
_cell.angle_beta   90.00
_cell.angle_gamma   90.00
#
_symmetry.space_group_name_H-M   'P 1'
#
loop_
_entity.id
_entity.type
_entity.pdbx_description
1 polymer ?
#
loop_
_entity_poly.entity_id
_entity_poly.type
_entity_poly.pdbx_seq_one_letter_code
_entity_poly.pdbx_strand_id
1 'polypeptide(L)'
;METNLILSKESSESEIKRYFNAVLELSKSNNEFPINLDEVWMLVYGRKSDAAEALQRDFIENVDYKVLRQNPQNSNGGRPSIEYRLSVSCMEFFIARKVRPVFEVYRQVFHKTTAQALPSGNRPTDSLTEQVKASLAWVEGVAGFLNLDNPTKLEMLKQVAGPLGMPVPVCVPMHAPADKIDLTTNRRDRDPYYDLYISGKIKSATKLLREHGSKMKARTFNKLLVEKGYLEVVTVPSDTRGQRTYNKITEAGLEFGVNLSIGSQKDVWPLWFPDRFGRLLDLVKRS
;
A
#
# COMPACT_ATOMS: atom_id res chain seq x y z
N MET A 1 -3.99 11.03 32.44
CA MET A 1 -3.81 12.44 32.84
C MET A 1 -4.74 13.25 31.97
N GLU A 2 -5.69 13.97 32.58
CA GLU A 2 -6.59 14.85 31.82
C GLU A 2 -5.82 16.09 31.38
N THR A 3 -5.87 16.39 30.08
CA THR A 3 -5.32 17.61 29.51
C THR A 3 -6.28 18.76 29.78
N ASN A 4 -6.24 19.33 31.00
CA ASN A 4 -7.05 20.50 31.40
C ASN A 4 -6.65 21.80 30.65
N LEU A 5 -6.14 21.70 29.43
CA LEU A 5 -5.67 22.81 28.62
C LEU A 5 -6.65 23.01 27.46
N ILE A 6 -7.35 24.14 27.48
CA ILE A 6 -8.26 24.56 26.41
C ILE A 6 -7.46 25.44 25.44
N LEU A 7 -7.35 25.00 24.19
CA LEU A 7 -6.64 25.72 23.14
C LEU A 7 -7.56 26.72 22.45
N SER A 8 -7.09 27.95 22.26
CA SER A 8 -7.79 29.03 21.56
C SER A 8 -6.91 29.65 20.48
N LYS A 9 -7.47 30.60 19.70
CA LYS A 9 -6.70 31.33 18.67
C LYS A 9 -5.53 32.15 19.23
N GLU A 10 -5.53 32.43 20.53
CA GLU A 10 -4.49 33.19 21.23
C GLU A 10 -3.44 32.27 21.87
N SER A 11 -3.65 30.95 21.84
CA SER A 11 -2.70 29.99 22.41
C SER A 11 -1.34 30.08 21.72
N SER A 12 -0.30 30.12 22.53
CA SER A 12 1.08 30.18 22.08
C SER A 12 1.53 28.86 21.46
N GLU A 13 2.57 28.91 20.63
CA GLU A 13 3.16 27.73 19.97
C GLU A 13 3.58 26.66 20.99
N SER A 14 4.11 27.09 22.15
CA SER A 14 4.54 26.20 23.24
C SER A 14 3.37 25.46 23.89
N GLU A 15 2.22 26.11 24.06
CA GLU A 15 1.00 25.50 24.61
C GLU A 15 0.42 24.46 23.65
N ILE A 16 0.33 24.80 22.36
CA ILE A 16 -0.14 23.88 21.31
C ILE A 16 0.79 22.66 21.22
N LYS A 17 2.11 22.88 21.30
CA LYS A 17 3.11 21.81 21.29
C LYS A 17 3.01 20.91 22.52
N ARG A 18 2.79 21.50 23.70
CA ARG A 18 2.61 20.75 24.94
C ARG A 18 1.36 19.87 24.86
N TYR A 19 0.27 20.41 24.33
CA TYR A 19 -0.97 19.67 24.10
C TYR A 19 -0.75 18.49 23.16
N PHE A 20 -0.16 18.73 21.98
CA PHE A 20 0.08 17.65 21.01
C PHE A 20 1.02 16.56 21.53
N ASN A 21 2.03 16.90 22.32
CA ASN A 21 2.86 15.90 22.99
C ASN A 21 2.06 15.07 24.00
N ALA A 22 1.13 15.69 24.74
CA ALA A 22 0.25 14.97 25.64
C ALA A 22 -0.71 14.03 24.88
N VAL A 23 -1.26 14.47 23.76
CA VAL A 23 -2.08 13.63 22.86
C VAL A 23 -1.26 12.45 22.30
N LEU A 24 0.01 12.67 21.95
CA LEU A 24 0.91 11.61 21.49
C LEU A 24 1.20 10.56 22.59
N GLU A 25 1.30 10.96 23.86
CA GLU A 25 1.42 10.00 24.96
C GLU A 25 0.09 9.29 25.24
N LEU A 26 -1.04 10.00 25.11
CA LEU A 26 -2.37 9.41 25.25
C LEU A 26 -2.68 8.39 24.15
N SER A 27 -2.18 8.57 22.93
CA SER A 27 -2.38 7.59 21.85
C SER A 27 -1.65 6.27 22.08
N LYS A 28 -0.61 6.25 22.94
CA LYS A 28 0.07 5.02 23.36
C LYS A 28 -0.72 4.25 24.43
N SER A 29 -1.55 4.96 25.20
CA SER A 29 -2.52 4.32 26.10
C SER A 29 -3.72 3.88 25.26
N ASN A 30 -4.21 2.64 25.43
CA ASN A 30 -5.21 1.95 24.59
C ASN A 30 -6.63 2.61 24.58
N ASN A 31 -6.72 3.91 24.34
CA ASN A 31 -7.93 4.71 24.33
C ASN A 31 -8.20 5.21 22.90
N GLU A 32 -9.30 4.75 22.31
CA GLU A 32 -9.65 5.02 20.91
C GLU A 32 -10.04 6.48 20.64
N PHE A 33 -10.60 7.18 21.63
CA PHE A 33 -11.06 8.57 21.51
C PHE A 33 -10.51 9.45 22.64
N PRO A 34 -9.19 9.74 22.64
CA PRO A 34 -8.52 10.40 23.76
C PRO A 34 -8.74 11.91 23.82
N ILE A 35 -9.30 12.54 22.78
CA ILE A 35 -9.33 14.00 22.61
C ILE A 35 -10.75 14.50 22.85
N ASN A 36 -10.94 15.55 23.66
CA ASN A 36 -12.24 16.20 23.78
C ASN A 36 -12.36 17.36 22.79
N LEU A 37 -13.47 17.43 22.04
CA LEU A 37 -13.75 18.52 21.11
C LEU A 37 -13.67 19.88 21.81
N ASP A 38 -14.15 19.98 23.07
CA ASP A 38 -14.19 21.20 23.87
C ASP A 38 -12.82 21.83 24.13
N GLU A 39 -11.75 21.04 24.05
CA GLU A 39 -10.38 21.51 24.23
C GLU A 39 -9.82 22.16 22.96
N VAL A 40 -10.37 21.86 21.79
CA VAL A 40 -9.68 22.10 20.51
C VAL A 40 -10.52 22.85 19.48
N TRP A 41 -11.86 22.86 19.58
CA TRP A 41 -12.71 23.50 18.56
C TRP A 41 -12.44 25.00 18.39
N MET A 42 -12.04 25.69 19.47
CA MET A 42 -11.76 27.13 19.49
C MET A 42 -10.56 27.53 18.62
N LEU A 43 -9.71 26.58 18.22
CA LEU A 43 -8.62 26.83 17.28
C LEU A 43 -9.11 27.20 15.88
N VAL A 44 -10.23 26.62 15.44
CA VAL A 44 -10.74 26.75 14.06
C VAL A 44 -12.07 27.50 14.03
N TYR A 45 -12.99 27.13 14.91
CA TYR A 45 -14.38 27.56 14.88
C TYR A 45 -14.65 28.65 15.93
N GLY A 46 -15.52 29.60 15.60
CA GLY A 46 -15.95 30.64 16.54
C GLY A 46 -17.03 30.18 17.52
N ARG A 47 -17.74 29.09 17.20
CA ARG A 47 -18.83 28.52 18.01
C ARG A 47 -18.73 27.00 18.04
N LYS A 48 -19.09 26.41 19.18
CA LYS A 48 -19.16 24.94 19.37
C LYS A 48 -20.20 24.27 18.45
N SER A 49 -21.32 24.95 18.17
CA SER A 49 -22.36 24.45 17.25
C SER A 49 -21.82 24.16 15.86
N ASP A 50 -21.04 25.11 15.33
CA ASP A 50 -20.52 25.06 13.96
C ASP A 50 -19.45 23.96 13.83
N ALA A 51 -18.66 23.77 14.89
CA ALA A 51 -17.72 22.66 14.99
C ALA A 51 -18.44 21.31 15.03
N ALA A 52 -19.49 21.18 15.86
CA ALA A 52 -20.26 19.93 15.96
C ALA A 52 -20.98 19.59 14.64
N GLU A 53 -21.54 20.59 13.96
CA GLU A 53 -22.19 20.40 12.65
C GLU A 53 -21.17 19.98 11.58
N ALA A 54 -20.00 20.64 11.52
CA ALA A 54 -18.94 20.27 10.60
C ALA A 54 -18.40 18.84 10.88
N LEU A 55 -18.29 18.47 12.16
CA LEU A 55 -17.88 17.14 12.57
C LEU A 55 -18.88 16.07 12.09
N GLN A 56 -20.18 16.30 12.30
CA GLN A 56 -21.24 15.37 11.86
C GLN A 56 -21.39 15.27 10.34
N ARG A 57 -21.05 16.34 9.61
CA ARG A 57 -21.14 16.37 8.15
C ARG A 57 -19.99 15.63 7.48
N ASP A 58 -18.76 15.84 7.96
CA ASP A 58 -17.54 15.44 7.27
C ASP A 58 -16.91 14.14 7.84
N PHE A 59 -17.35 13.67 9.02
CA PHE A 59 -16.77 12.52 9.74
C PHE A 59 -17.83 11.51 10.21
N ILE A 60 -17.39 10.29 10.54
CA ILE A 60 -18.27 9.16 10.86
C ILE A 60 -18.33 8.93 12.39
N GLU A 61 -19.54 8.90 12.95
CA GLU A 61 -19.77 8.58 14.37
C GLU A 61 -19.38 7.13 14.70
N ASN A 62 -18.75 6.92 15.86
CA ASN A 62 -18.14 5.67 16.35
C ASN A 62 -16.91 5.17 15.56
N VAL A 63 -16.45 5.94 14.59
CA VAL A 63 -15.19 5.68 13.86
C VAL A 63 -14.22 6.83 14.11
N ASP A 64 -14.63 8.05 13.73
CA ASP A 64 -13.81 9.24 13.84
C ASP A 64 -14.04 9.98 15.16
N TYR A 65 -15.29 9.99 15.64
CA TYR A 65 -15.68 10.63 16.89
C TYR A 65 -16.79 9.85 17.61
N LYS A 66 -16.92 10.04 18.93
CA LYS A 66 -17.96 9.45 19.77
C LYS A 66 -18.73 10.53 20.50
N VAL A 67 -20.06 10.39 20.50
CA VAL A 67 -20.97 11.29 21.22
C VAL A 67 -21.28 10.69 22.58
N LEU A 68 -20.93 11.41 23.64
CA LEU A 68 -21.24 11.04 25.02
C LEU A 68 -22.30 12.00 25.57
N ARG A 69 -23.39 11.44 26.07
CA ARG A 69 -24.42 12.22 26.77
C ARG A 69 -24.02 12.32 28.23
N GLN A 70 -23.69 13.53 28.71
CA GLN A 70 -23.53 13.74 30.15
C GLN A 70 -24.92 13.86 30.79
N ASN A 71 -25.14 13.05 31.83
CA ASN A 71 -26.30 13.05 32.71
C ASN A 71 -27.68 13.02 32.00
N PRO A 72 -28.33 11.85 31.89
CA PRO A 72 -29.69 11.78 31.36
C PRO A 72 -30.71 12.60 32.18
N GLN A 73 -30.41 12.85 33.46
CA GLN A 73 -31.19 13.69 34.37
C GLN A 73 -30.39 14.94 34.75
N ASN A 74 -30.70 16.09 34.15
CA ASN A 74 -30.23 17.38 34.66
C ASN A 74 -31.10 17.79 35.85
N SER A 75 -30.54 17.81 37.05
CA SER A 75 -31.24 18.23 38.28
C SER A 75 -31.82 19.64 38.21
N ASN A 76 -31.22 20.51 37.37
CA ASN A 76 -31.58 21.92 37.24
C ASN A 76 -32.51 22.23 36.05
N GLY A 77 -32.98 21.22 35.31
CA GLY A 77 -33.82 21.39 34.12
C GLY A 77 -33.07 22.00 32.93
N GLY A 78 -33.13 21.35 31.76
CA GLY A 78 -32.51 21.84 30.53
C GLY A 78 -32.01 20.72 29.61
N ARG A 79 -31.64 21.08 28.36
CA ARG A 79 -31.11 20.13 27.36
C ARG A 79 -29.84 19.45 27.90
N PRO A 80 -29.70 18.11 27.81
CA PRO A 80 -28.51 17.39 28.24
C PRO A 80 -27.25 17.93 27.57
N SER A 81 -26.14 18.02 28.31
CA SER A 81 -24.85 18.41 27.75
C SER A 81 -24.29 17.26 26.91
N ILE A 82 -23.87 17.58 25.69
CA ILE A 82 -23.30 16.63 24.74
C ILE A 82 -21.79 16.87 24.68
N GLU A 83 -21.03 15.84 25.05
CA GLU A 83 -19.57 15.80 24.95
C GLU A 83 -19.18 15.01 23.69
N TYR A 84 -18.29 15.58 22.88
CA TYR A 84 -17.79 14.92 21.69
C TYR A 84 -16.33 14.54 21.92
N ARG A 85 -16.01 13.26 21.74
CA ARG A 85 -14.63 12.78 21.79
C ARG A 85 -14.14 12.38 20.41
N LEU A 86 -12.92 12.79 20.08
CA LEU A 86 -12.31 12.62 18.77
C LEU A 86 -11.20 11.58 18.85
N SER A 87 -11.02 10.82 17.76
CA SER A 87 -9.82 10.04 17.52
C SER A 87 -8.64 10.97 17.13
N VAL A 88 -7.41 10.47 17.26
CA VAL A 88 -6.20 11.23 16.87
C VAL A 88 -6.27 11.61 15.40
N SER A 89 -6.56 10.64 14.53
CA SER A 89 -6.67 10.88 13.08
C SER A 89 -7.76 11.90 12.74
N CYS A 90 -8.91 11.87 13.42
CA CYS A 90 -9.97 12.87 13.21
C CYS A 90 -9.48 14.29 13.57
N MET A 91 -8.80 14.46 14.71
CA MET A 91 -8.24 15.76 15.12
C MET A 91 -7.26 16.34 14.09
N GLU A 92 -6.48 15.49 13.43
CA GLU A 92 -5.53 15.93 12.40
C GLU A 92 -6.22 16.62 11.21
N PHE A 93 -7.24 15.95 10.65
CA PHE A 93 -7.96 16.47 9.50
C PHE A 93 -8.91 17.61 9.89
N PHE A 94 -9.51 17.53 11.08
CA PHE A 94 -10.48 18.50 11.56
C PHE A 94 -9.82 19.83 11.98
N ILE A 95 -8.61 19.78 12.55
CA ILE A 95 -7.97 20.94 13.17
C ILE A 95 -6.61 21.21 12.56
N ALA A 96 -5.69 20.25 12.66
CA ALA A 96 -4.29 20.48 12.30
C ALA A 96 -4.16 20.93 10.84
N ARG A 97 -4.94 20.38 9.90
CA ARG A 97 -4.90 20.77 8.48
C ARG A 97 -5.62 22.09 8.14
N LYS A 98 -6.49 22.59 9.01
CA LYS A 98 -7.28 23.81 8.76
C LYS A 98 -6.51 25.08 9.10
N VAL A 99 -5.59 25.02 10.08
CA VAL A 99 -4.84 26.18 10.55
C VAL A 99 -3.34 25.94 10.35
N ARG A 100 -2.72 26.69 9.44
CA ARG A 100 -1.33 26.48 9.01
C ARG A 100 -0.30 26.55 10.17
N PRO A 101 -0.37 27.51 11.12
CA PRO A 101 0.51 27.50 12.29
C PRO A 101 0.36 26.23 13.15
N VAL A 102 -0.87 25.78 13.38
CA VAL A 102 -1.16 24.55 14.14
C VAL A 102 -0.63 23.33 13.39
N PHE A 103 -0.78 23.30 12.05
CA PHE A 103 -0.23 22.25 11.19
C PHE A 103 1.29 22.11 11.32
N GLU A 104 2.00 23.24 11.40
CA GLU A 104 3.46 23.24 11.51
C GLU A 104 3.91 22.64 12.85
N VAL A 105 3.25 22.99 13.95
CA VAL A 105 3.50 22.39 15.27
C VAL A 105 3.13 20.91 15.29
N TYR A 106 1.98 20.56 14.71
CA TYR A 106 1.55 19.17 14.56
C TYR A 106 2.59 18.35 13.79
N ARG A 107 3.04 18.82 12.62
CA ARG A 107 4.10 18.17 11.83
C ARG A 107 5.39 18.06 12.63
N GLN A 108 5.72 19.05 13.43
CA GLN A 108 6.88 19.00 14.31
C GLN A 108 6.76 17.96 15.42
N VAL A 109 5.58 17.67 15.94
CA VAL A 109 5.40 16.68 17.03
C VAL A 109 5.26 15.27 16.47
N PHE A 110 4.46 15.10 15.42
CA PHE A 110 4.11 13.78 14.87
C PHE A 110 4.98 13.34 13.69
N HIS A 111 5.61 14.27 12.95
CA HIS A 111 6.43 13.96 11.76
C HIS A 111 7.92 14.35 11.90
N LYS A 112 8.40 14.83 13.07
CA LYS A 112 9.86 14.99 13.32
C LYS A 112 10.62 13.66 13.26
N THR A 113 9.95 12.55 13.53
CA THR A 113 10.55 11.21 13.55
C THR A 113 10.97 10.73 12.16
N THR A 114 10.46 11.33 11.07
CA THR A 114 10.92 11.01 9.70
C THR A 114 12.08 11.89 9.24
N ALA A 115 12.26 13.07 9.83
CA ALA A 115 13.33 14.01 9.46
C ALA A 115 14.64 13.80 10.23
N GLN A 116 14.61 13.14 11.40
CA GLN A 116 15.81 12.69 12.11
C GLN A 116 16.36 11.33 11.61
N ALA A 117 15.72 10.71 10.61
CA ALA A 117 16.14 9.45 10.00
C ALA A 117 16.97 9.62 8.71
N LEU A 118 17.58 10.79 8.48
CA LEU A 118 18.64 10.97 7.49
C LEU A 118 19.95 11.27 8.24
N PRO A 119 20.93 10.35 8.25
CA PRO A 119 22.19 10.58 8.93
C PRO A 119 23.03 11.56 8.12
N SER A 120 23.19 12.77 8.65
CA SER A 120 24.26 13.68 8.27
C SER A 120 25.42 13.50 9.27
N GLY A 121 26.58 13.07 8.77
CA GLY A 121 27.89 13.40 9.32
C GLY A 121 28.46 12.56 10.47
N ASN A 122 29.32 11.60 10.10
CA ASN A 122 30.53 11.09 10.77
C ASN A 122 30.55 10.83 12.30
N ARG A 123 30.60 9.54 12.71
CA ARG A 123 31.62 8.94 13.63
C ARG A 123 31.76 7.43 13.37
N PRO A 124 32.98 6.85 13.44
CA PRO A 124 33.21 5.46 13.04
C PRO A 124 33.19 4.48 14.23
N THR A 125 32.66 3.27 13.96
CA THR A 125 33.01 1.93 14.53
C THR A 125 32.02 1.10 15.36
N ASP A 126 30.91 1.63 15.92
CA ASP A 126 29.84 0.77 16.53
C ASP A 126 28.50 0.79 15.76
N SER A 127 28.45 1.53 14.65
CA SER A 127 27.24 1.89 13.91
C SER A 127 26.63 0.76 13.08
N LEU A 128 27.43 -0.15 12.51
CA LEU A 128 26.94 -1.04 11.45
C LEU A 128 25.97 -2.10 11.99
N THR A 129 26.28 -2.70 13.15
CA THR A 129 25.43 -3.71 13.78
C THR A 129 24.12 -3.13 14.31
N GLU A 130 24.16 -1.93 14.90
CA GLU A 130 22.96 -1.26 15.39
C GLU A 130 22.12 -0.69 14.25
N GLN A 131 22.75 -0.22 13.18
CA GLN A 131 22.06 0.22 11.98
C GLN A 131 21.41 -0.95 11.24
N VAL A 132 22.05 -2.13 11.21
CA VAL A 132 21.47 -3.38 10.68
C VAL A 132 20.30 -3.86 11.54
N LYS A 133 20.42 -3.81 12.87
CA LYS A 133 19.30 -4.16 13.77
C LYS A 133 18.13 -3.19 13.66
N ALA A 134 18.40 -1.88 13.62
CA ALA A 134 17.37 -0.85 13.51
C ALA A 134 16.64 -0.92 12.16
N SER A 135 17.36 -1.21 11.08
CA SER A 135 16.76 -1.41 9.76
C SER A 135 15.91 -2.68 9.70
N LEU A 136 16.38 -3.78 10.28
CA LEU A 136 15.61 -5.03 10.33
C LEU A 136 14.33 -4.86 11.17
N ALA A 137 14.44 -4.24 12.34
CA ALA A 137 13.30 -3.97 13.23
C ALA A 137 12.27 -3.04 12.58
N TRP A 138 12.73 -2.06 11.78
CA TRP A 138 11.83 -1.20 11.02
C TRP A 138 11.09 -1.99 9.93
N VAL A 139 11.79 -2.84 9.16
CA VAL A 139 11.15 -3.69 8.14
C VAL A 139 10.16 -4.66 8.77
N GLU A 140 10.51 -5.31 9.89
CA GLU A 140 9.62 -6.21 10.63
C GLU A 140 8.39 -5.47 11.19
N GLY A 141 8.59 -4.28 11.76
CA GLY A 141 7.51 -3.45 12.29
C GLY A 141 6.53 -2.99 11.21
N VAL A 142 7.03 -2.48 10.08
CA VAL A 142 6.17 -2.05 8.96
C VAL A 142 5.50 -3.24 8.28
N ALA A 143 6.22 -4.35 8.12
CA ALA A 143 5.68 -5.59 7.55
C ALA A 143 4.57 -6.21 8.43
N GLY A 144 4.69 -6.14 9.75
CA GLY A 144 3.67 -6.57 10.69
C GLY A 144 2.47 -5.62 10.73
N PHE A 145 2.72 -4.31 10.75
CA PHE A 145 1.67 -3.27 10.78
C PHE A 145 0.81 -3.27 9.53
N LEU A 146 1.41 -3.50 8.36
CA LEU A 146 0.72 -3.52 7.07
C LEU A 146 0.36 -4.93 6.58
N ASN A 147 0.65 -5.97 7.38
CA ASN A 147 0.49 -7.37 7.03
C ASN A 147 1.00 -7.71 5.61
N LEU A 148 2.21 -7.25 5.29
CA LEU A 148 2.79 -7.33 3.94
C LEU A 148 3.08 -8.78 3.56
N ASP A 149 2.96 -9.08 2.26
CA ASP A 149 3.37 -10.33 1.66
C ASP A 149 4.91 -10.41 1.52
N ASN A 150 5.44 -11.64 1.54
CA ASN A 150 6.89 -11.90 1.46
C ASN A 150 7.64 -11.18 0.32
N PRO A 151 7.11 -11.02 -0.92
CA PRO A 151 7.81 -10.26 -1.96
C PRO A 151 7.94 -8.77 -1.65
N THR A 152 6.95 -8.16 -0.99
CA THR A 152 7.00 -6.75 -0.59
C THR A 152 7.98 -6.52 0.56
N LYS A 153 8.02 -7.46 1.53
CA LYS A 153 9.06 -7.43 2.60
C LYS A 153 10.47 -7.51 2.02
N LEU A 154 10.66 -8.35 1.00
CA LEU A 154 11.95 -8.51 0.32
C LEU A 154 12.38 -7.23 -0.39
N GLU A 155 11.45 -6.53 -1.04
CA GLU A 155 11.76 -5.27 -1.74
C GLU A 155 12.13 -4.15 -0.76
N MET A 156 11.43 -4.06 0.37
CA MET A 156 11.81 -3.14 1.45
C MET A 156 13.19 -3.47 2.02
N LEU A 157 13.50 -4.75 2.20
CA LEU A 157 14.82 -5.21 2.66
C LEU A 157 15.93 -4.78 1.70
N LYS A 158 15.70 -4.87 0.37
CA LYS A 158 16.66 -4.42 -0.66
C LYS A 158 16.89 -2.90 -0.60
N GLN A 159 15.83 -2.12 -0.42
CA GLN A 159 15.91 -0.66 -0.33
C GLN A 159 16.71 -0.20 0.89
N VAL A 160 16.67 -0.97 1.98
CA VAL A 160 17.43 -0.64 3.19
C VAL A 160 18.84 -1.24 3.18
N ALA A 161 19.06 -2.40 2.54
CA ALA A 161 20.37 -3.02 2.44
C ALA A 161 21.32 -2.33 1.44
N GLY A 162 20.79 -1.72 0.37
CA GLY A 162 21.58 -1.03 -0.66
C GLY A 162 22.43 0.13 -0.13
N PRO A 163 21.86 1.09 0.62
CA PRO A 163 22.61 2.18 1.25
C PRO A 163 23.63 1.73 2.30
N LEU A 164 23.50 0.51 2.84
CA LEU A 164 24.37 -0.05 3.86
C LEU A 164 25.56 -0.85 3.29
N GLY A 165 25.67 -0.94 1.96
CA GLY A 165 26.75 -1.69 1.30
C GLY A 165 26.72 -3.19 1.59
N MET A 166 25.59 -3.71 2.08
CA MET A 166 25.46 -5.13 2.39
C MET A 166 25.26 -5.94 1.11
N PRO A 167 25.79 -7.18 1.04
CA PRO A 167 25.55 -8.06 -0.08
C PRO A 167 24.06 -8.38 -0.16
N VAL A 168 23.37 -7.74 -1.09
CA VAL A 168 21.95 -7.96 -1.34
C VAL A 168 21.81 -9.36 -1.95
N PRO A 169 21.00 -10.27 -1.38
CA PRO A 169 20.76 -11.57 -2.01
C PRO A 169 20.13 -11.34 -3.38
N VAL A 170 20.83 -11.74 -4.44
CA VAL A 170 20.27 -11.75 -5.80
C VAL A 170 19.15 -12.77 -5.79
N CYS A 171 17.92 -12.29 -5.67
CA CYS A 171 16.73 -13.14 -5.71
C CYS A 171 16.54 -13.61 -7.16
N VAL A 172 17.23 -14.69 -7.52
CA VAL A 172 16.81 -15.54 -8.63
C VAL A 172 15.46 -16.13 -8.21
N PRO A 173 14.39 -16.07 -9.02
CA PRO A 173 13.11 -16.63 -8.64
C PRO A 173 13.28 -18.14 -8.43
N MET A 174 13.43 -18.58 -7.19
CA MET A 174 13.34 -20.00 -6.87
C MET A 174 11.87 -20.36 -6.92
N HIS A 175 11.54 -21.28 -7.84
CA HIS A 175 10.27 -21.99 -7.90
C HIS A 175 9.95 -22.52 -6.49
N ALA A 176 8.99 -21.90 -5.80
CA ALA A 176 8.43 -22.48 -4.59
C ALA A 176 7.41 -23.54 -4.99
N PRO A 177 7.54 -24.78 -4.51
CA PRO A 177 6.68 -25.89 -4.90
C PRO A 177 5.25 -25.64 -4.41
N ALA A 178 4.30 -25.96 -5.27
CA ALA A 178 2.90 -26.06 -4.92
C ALA A 178 2.78 -27.03 -3.74
N ASP A 179 2.24 -26.57 -2.62
CA ASP A 179 1.19 -27.29 -1.89
C ASP A 179 0.69 -26.51 -0.68
N LYS A 180 -0.65 -26.41 -0.62
CA LYS A 180 -1.54 -25.97 0.47
C LYS A 180 -1.76 -24.47 0.67
N ILE A 181 -2.77 -23.94 -0.02
CA ILE A 181 -3.69 -22.95 0.56
C ILE A 181 -5.12 -23.31 0.12
N ASP A 182 -6.02 -23.42 1.09
CA ASP A 182 -7.46 -23.66 0.96
C ASP A 182 -8.21 -22.34 0.64
N LEU A 183 -9.09 -22.37 -0.35
CA LEU A 183 -9.79 -21.20 -0.90
C LEU A 183 -11.29 -21.27 -0.60
N THR A 184 -11.71 -20.56 0.43
CA THR A 184 -13.08 -20.06 0.50
C THR A 184 -13.04 -18.53 0.53
N THR A 185 -13.56 -17.92 -0.52
CA THR A 185 -14.03 -16.51 -0.64
C THR A 185 -13.01 -15.42 -1.03
N ASN A 186 -13.43 -14.60 -2.01
CA ASN A 186 -12.88 -13.30 -2.46
C ASN A 186 -11.47 -13.25 -3.07
N ARG A 187 -11.37 -12.62 -4.26
CA ARG A 187 -10.15 -12.17 -4.99
C ARG A 187 -9.07 -13.20 -5.36
N ARG A 188 -9.06 -14.41 -4.77
CA ARG A 188 -7.95 -15.38 -4.88
C ARG A 188 -7.90 -16.23 -6.16
N ASP A 189 -8.95 -16.25 -7.00
CA ASP A 189 -8.97 -17.07 -8.24
C ASP A 189 -8.39 -16.36 -9.46
N ARG A 190 -7.78 -15.17 -9.27
CA ARG A 190 -7.07 -14.52 -10.37
C ARG A 190 -5.65 -15.03 -10.42
N ASP A 191 -5.28 -15.55 -11.58
CA ASP A 191 -3.90 -15.88 -11.92
C ASP A 191 -2.96 -14.75 -11.46
N PRO A 192 -1.82 -15.06 -10.81
CA PRO A 192 -0.90 -14.05 -10.27
C PRO A 192 -0.39 -13.07 -11.34
N TYR A 193 -0.45 -13.44 -12.62
CA TYR A 193 -0.08 -12.58 -13.74
C TYR A 193 -1.21 -11.65 -14.21
N TYR A 194 -2.43 -11.77 -13.68
CA TYR A 194 -3.57 -10.99 -14.13
C TYR A 194 -3.41 -9.49 -13.82
N ASP A 195 -2.89 -9.13 -12.66
CA ASP A 195 -2.63 -7.74 -12.30
C ASP A 195 -1.55 -7.12 -13.20
N LEU A 196 -0.54 -7.91 -13.58
CA LEU A 196 0.50 -7.51 -14.54
C LEU A 196 -0.09 -7.27 -15.93
N TYR A 197 -1.11 -8.02 -16.32
CA TYR A 197 -1.83 -7.81 -17.57
C TYR A 197 -2.65 -6.51 -17.55
N ILE A 198 -3.42 -6.26 -16.48
CA ILE A 198 -4.18 -5.00 -16.34
C ILE A 198 -3.24 -3.80 -16.32
N SER A 199 -2.12 -3.90 -15.60
CA SER A 199 -1.14 -2.80 -15.50
C SER A 199 -0.37 -2.58 -16.81
N GLY A 200 -0.56 -3.42 -17.84
CA GLY A 200 0.12 -3.33 -19.12
C GLY A 200 1.60 -3.73 -19.09
N LYS A 201 2.05 -4.39 -18.01
CA LYS A 201 3.43 -4.90 -17.86
C LYS A 201 3.66 -6.20 -18.65
N ILE A 202 2.60 -6.93 -18.95
CA ILE A 202 2.61 -8.03 -19.93
C ILE A 202 1.57 -7.75 -21.00
N LYS A 203 1.89 -8.05 -22.26
CA LYS A 203 1.07 -7.71 -23.42
C LYS A 203 0.99 -8.87 -24.41
N SER A 204 -0.06 -8.87 -25.22
CA SER A 204 -0.20 -9.85 -26.30
C SER A 204 0.82 -9.63 -27.41
N ALA A 205 1.21 -10.70 -28.10
CA ALA A 205 2.13 -10.64 -29.24
C ALA A 205 1.67 -9.62 -30.30
N THR A 206 0.37 -9.57 -30.60
CA THR A 206 -0.20 -8.61 -31.56
C THR A 206 0.07 -7.16 -31.17
N LYS A 207 -0.07 -6.83 -29.88
CA LYS A 207 0.17 -5.48 -29.39
C LYS A 207 1.65 -5.12 -29.48
N LEU A 208 2.52 -6.04 -29.08
CA LEU A 208 3.97 -5.85 -29.08
C LEU A 208 4.58 -5.77 -30.48
N LEU A 209 4.09 -6.57 -31.43
CA LEU A 209 4.52 -6.49 -32.83
C LEU A 209 4.22 -5.10 -33.41
N ARG A 210 3.06 -4.52 -33.08
CA ARG A 210 2.69 -3.16 -33.51
C ARG A 210 3.55 -2.09 -32.83
N GLU A 211 3.80 -2.22 -31.52
CA GLU A 211 4.66 -1.29 -30.77
C GLU A 211 6.11 -1.31 -31.29
N HIS A 212 6.63 -2.46 -31.70
CA HIS A 212 7.96 -2.61 -32.31
C HIS A 212 7.99 -2.30 -33.82
N GLY A 213 6.92 -1.77 -34.41
CA GLY A 213 6.86 -1.41 -35.83
C GLY A 213 7.01 -2.60 -36.80
N SER A 214 6.77 -3.82 -36.34
CA SER A 214 6.88 -5.01 -37.18
C SER A 214 5.64 -5.15 -38.07
N LYS A 215 5.85 -5.36 -39.38
CA LYS A 215 4.79 -5.72 -40.33
C LYS A 215 4.34 -7.19 -40.21
N MET A 216 5.02 -7.98 -39.37
CA MET A 216 4.74 -9.40 -39.18
C MET A 216 3.39 -9.60 -38.47
N LYS A 217 2.56 -10.50 -39.00
CA LYS A 217 1.30 -10.89 -38.34
C LYS A 217 1.58 -11.83 -37.16
N ALA A 218 0.79 -11.70 -36.10
CA ALA A 218 0.92 -12.55 -34.90
C ALA A 218 0.85 -14.06 -35.21
N ARG A 219 0.06 -14.47 -36.22
CA ARG A 219 0.00 -15.88 -36.66
C ARG A 219 1.34 -16.38 -37.19
N THR A 220 2.05 -15.56 -37.96
CA THR A 220 3.39 -15.88 -38.49
C THR A 220 4.41 -15.94 -37.36
N PHE A 221 4.36 -14.96 -36.45
CA PHE A 221 5.23 -14.90 -35.28
C PHE A 221 5.06 -16.14 -34.38
N ASN A 222 3.82 -16.51 -34.06
CA ASN A 222 3.55 -17.69 -33.26
C ASN A 222 4.03 -18.99 -33.94
N LYS A 223 3.89 -19.10 -35.26
CA LYS A 223 4.41 -20.26 -36.01
C LYS A 223 5.93 -20.41 -35.85
N LEU A 224 6.67 -19.30 -35.98
CA LEU A 224 8.12 -19.29 -35.82
C LEU A 224 8.52 -19.61 -34.37
N LEU A 225 7.78 -19.11 -33.38
CA LEU A 225 8.04 -19.47 -31.98
C LEU A 225 7.81 -20.95 -31.69
N VAL A 226 6.82 -21.58 -32.35
CA VAL A 226 6.62 -23.04 -32.26
C VAL A 226 7.80 -23.78 -32.90
N GLU A 227 8.25 -23.36 -34.08
CA GLU A 227 9.42 -23.95 -34.75
C GLU A 227 10.71 -23.83 -33.92
N LYS A 228 10.88 -22.72 -33.22
CA LYS A 228 12.02 -22.47 -32.31
C LYS A 228 11.85 -23.09 -30.92
N GLY A 229 10.71 -23.71 -30.62
CA GLY A 229 10.45 -24.38 -29.34
C GLY A 229 10.09 -23.46 -28.17
N TYR A 230 9.75 -22.19 -28.41
CA TYR A 230 9.30 -21.23 -27.39
C TYR A 230 7.78 -21.26 -27.15
N LEU A 231 7.02 -21.80 -28.11
CA LEU A 231 5.60 -22.06 -27.99
C LEU A 231 5.31 -23.54 -28.30
N GLU A 232 4.33 -24.11 -27.61
CA GLU A 232 3.73 -25.40 -27.92
C GLU A 232 2.26 -25.20 -28.32
N VAL A 233 1.76 -26.03 -29.22
CA VAL A 233 0.35 -26.06 -29.59
C VAL A 233 -0.31 -27.20 -28.81
N VAL A 234 -1.13 -26.84 -27.83
CA VAL A 234 -1.84 -27.81 -26.99
C VAL A 234 -3.21 -28.09 -27.61
N THR A 235 -3.54 -29.37 -27.77
CA THR A 235 -4.85 -29.82 -28.25
C THR A 235 -5.68 -30.30 -27.06
N VAL A 236 -6.86 -29.74 -26.88
CA VAL A 236 -7.80 -30.12 -25.83
C VAL A 236 -9.17 -30.50 -26.43
N PRO A 237 -9.90 -31.43 -25.79
CA PRO A 237 -11.27 -31.73 -26.22
C PRO A 237 -12.14 -30.48 -26.10
N SER A 238 -13.04 -30.28 -27.06
CA SER A 238 -13.98 -29.18 -27.07
C SER A 238 -15.40 -29.72 -27.04
N ASP A 239 -16.21 -29.20 -26.13
CA ASP A 239 -17.62 -29.60 -25.97
C ASP A 239 -18.45 -29.39 -27.24
N THR A 240 -18.02 -28.49 -28.14
CA THR A 240 -18.79 -28.13 -29.34
C THR A 240 -18.15 -28.57 -30.66
N ARG A 241 -16.82 -28.64 -30.75
CA ARG A 241 -16.09 -28.87 -32.02
C ARG A 241 -15.23 -30.14 -32.03
N GLY A 242 -15.41 -31.02 -31.05
CA GLY A 242 -14.61 -32.23 -30.88
C GLY A 242 -13.23 -31.94 -30.29
N GLN A 243 -12.42 -31.13 -30.97
CA GLN A 243 -11.10 -30.70 -30.49
C GLN A 243 -10.88 -29.20 -30.73
N ARG A 244 -10.18 -28.53 -29.83
CA ARG A 244 -9.68 -27.16 -29.99
C ARG A 244 -8.20 -27.09 -29.64
N THR A 245 -7.48 -26.14 -30.23
CA THR A 245 -6.05 -25.95 -29.97
C THR A 245 -5.77 -24.54 -29.45
N TYR A 246 -4.87 -24.41 -28.48
CA TYR A 246 -4.34 -23.13 -28.04
C TYR A 246 -2.81 -23.17 -27.95
N ASN A 247 -2.19 -21.99 -27.98
CA ASN A 247 -0.74 -21.86 -27.86
C ASN A 247 -0.37 -21.67 -26.39
N LYS A 248 0.66 -22.37 -25.92
CA LYS A 248 1.21 -22.26 -24.57
C LYS A 248 2.71 -22.00 -24.65
N ILE A 249 3.22 -21.13 -23.78
CA ILE A 249 4.65 -20.86 -23.64
C ILE A 249 5.33 -22.07 -22.98
N THR A 250 6.39 -22.56 -23.62
CA THR A 250 7.23 -23.66 -23.13
C THR A 250 8.21 -23.16 -22.07
N GLU A 251 8.92 -24.07 -21.40
CA GLU A 251 9.92 -23.70 -20.39
C GLU A 251 11.00 -22.73 -20.93
N ALA A 252 11.47 -22.94 -22.16
CA ALA A 252 12.42 -22.05 -22.82
C ALA A 252 11.81 -20.66 -23.13
N GLY A 253 10.50 -20.59 -23.36
CA GLY A 253 9.79 -19.34 -23.64
C GLY A 253 9.43 -18.52 -22.40
N LEU A 254 9.48 -19.11 -21.21
CA LEU A 254 9.16 -18.42 -19.95
C LEU A 254 10.13 -17.29 -19.62
N GLU A 255 11.34 -17.30 -20.21
CA GLU A 255 12.26 -16.16 -20.13
C GLU A 255 11.63 -14.89 -20.72
N PHE A 256 10.78 -15.01 -21.74
CA PHE A 256 10.24 -13.88 -22.49
C PHE A 256 8.78 -13.57 -22.18
N GLY A 257 8.07 -14.47 -21.51
CA GLY A 257 6.63 -14.33 -21.27
C GLY A 257 6.06 -15.28 -20.24
N VAL A 258 4.75 -15.17 -20.03
CA VAL A 258 3.99 -15.95 -19.05
C VAL A 258 2.69 -16.46 -19.66
N ASN A 259 2.22 -17.59 -19.14
CA ASN A 259 0.95 -18.20 -19.50
C ASN A 259 -0.12 -17.72 -18.52
N LEU A 260 -1.02 -16.84 -18.97
CA LEU A 260 -2.11 -16.34 -18.15
C LEU A 260 -3.34 -17.24 -18.26
N SER A 261 -3.84 -17.72 -17.14
CA SER A 261 -5.16 -18.37 -17.03
C SER A 261 -6.23 -17.35 -16.60
N ILE A 262 -7.45 -17.46 -17.13
CA ILE A 262 -8.56 -16.57 -16.77
C ILE A 262 -9.74 -17.39 -16.27
N GLY A 263 -10.02 -17.26 -14.98
CA GLY A 263 -11.10 -17.96 -14.30
C GLY A 263 -10.91 -19.48 -14.36
N SER A 264 -12.02 -20.22 -14.49
CA SER A 264 -12.01 -21.69 -14.50
C SER A 264 -11.70 -22.30 -15.88
N GLN A 265 -11.22 -21.52 -16.86
CA GLN A 265 -10.88 -22.02 -18.18
C GLN A 265 -9.54 -22.77 -18.14
N LYS A 266 -9.49 -23.96 -18.75
CA LYS A 266 -8.24 -24.73 -18.91
C LYS A 266 -7.27 -24.13 -19.95
N ASP A 267 -7.73 -23.16 -20.74
CA ASP A 267 -6.92 -22.53 -21.76
C ASP A 267 -6.01 -21.48 -21.13
N VAL A 268 -4.77 -21.43 -21.60
CA VAL A 268 -3.82 -20.39 -21.19
C VAL A 268 -3.53 -19.44 -22.33
N TRP A 269 -3.29 -18.18 -22.00
CA TRP A 269 -3.00 -17.13 -22.96
C TRP A 269 -1.52 -16.75 -22.88
N PRO A 270 -0.76 -16.89 -23.98
CA PRO A 270 0.65 -16.53 -24.01
C PRO A 270 0.78 -15.01 -24.07
N LEU A 271 1.29 -14.42 -22.99
CA LEU A 271 1.58 -13.00 -22.86
C LEU A 271 3.09 -12.78 -22.72
N TRP A 272 3.60 -11.66 -23.23
CA TRP A 272 5.03 -11.40 -23.31
C TRP A 272 5.42 -10.12 -22.58
N PHE A 273 6.64 -10.10 -22.06
CA PHE A 273 7.25 -8.96 -21.40
C PHE A 273 7.75 -7.93 -22.43
N PRO A 274 7.30 -6.67 -22.39
CA PRO A 274 7.71 -5.64 -23.36
C PRO A 274 9.22 -5.39 -23.41
N ASP A 275 9.90 -5.43 -22.28
CA ASP A 275 11.35 -5.23 -22.13
C ASP A 275 12.16 -6.34 -22.81
N ARG A 276 11.62 -7.56 -22.88
CA ARG A 276 12.31 -8.72 -23.47
C ARG A 276 11.86 -9.06 -24.88
N PHE A 277 10.74 -8.47 -25.33
CA PHE A 277 10.13 -8.78 -26.62
C PHE A 277 11.04 -8.45 -27.81
N GLY A 278 11.85 -7.39 -27.72
CA GLY A 278 12.81 -7.05 -28.78
C GLY A 278 13.81 -8.19 -29.05
N ARG A 279 14.39 -8.77 -27.99
CA ARG A 279 15.31 -9.91 -28.09
C ARG A 279 14.60 -11.15 -28.67
N LEU A 280 13.37 -11.42 -28.23
CA LEU A 280 12.56 -12.51 -28.76
C LEU A 280 12.29 -12.34 -30.27
N LEU A 281 11.97 -11.12 -30.69
CA LEU A 281 11.70 -10.81 -32.09
C LEU A 281 12.96 -10.98 -32.96
N ASP A 282 14.13 -10.61 -32.45
CA ASP A 282 15.40 -10.81 -33.16
C ASP A 282 15.77 -12.29 -33.27
N LEU A 283 15.55 -13.08 -32.22
CA LEU A 283 15.74 -14.54 -32.23
C LEU A 283 14.86 -15.23 -33.28
N VAL A 284 13.63 -14.72 -33.44
CA VAL A 284 12.67 -15.22 -34.43
C VAL A 284 13.01 -14.77 -35.85
N LYS A 285 13.63 -13.59 -36.03
CA LYS A 285 13.99 -13.04 -37.34
C LYS A 285 15.33 -13.52 -37.90
N ARG A 286 16.26 -13.98 -37.05
CA ARG A 286 17.61 -14.44 -37.46
C ARG A 286 17.60 -15.83 -38.12
N SER A 287 16.58 -16.14 -38.93
CA SER A 287 16.46 -17.37 -39.72
C SER A 287 16.38 -17.03 -41.20
#